data_AF-W7YU45-F1
#
_entry.id   AF-W7YU45-F1
#
_cell.length_a   1.000
_cell.length_b   1.000
_cell.length_c   1.000
_cell.angle_alpha   90.00
_cell.angle_beta   90.00
_cell.angle_gamma   90.00
#
_symmetry.space_group_name_H-M   'P 1'
#
loop_
_entity.id
_entity.type
_entity.pdbx_description
1 polymer ?
#
loop_
_entity_poly.entity_id
_entity_poly.type
_entity_poly.pdbx_seq_one_letter_code
_entity_poly.pdbx_strand_id
1 'polypeptide(L)'
;MENSRGPNGMDVHYIFKLMETSTNRCSVYLKQVLSTVVEIERIELCYPSVWSVFALKTTFKLHKKWKALFPILFLPDKTTTNYKATYVNRSKLNLLGIIFSINASKQIELKSYACDNVSLLLQVLLFLHFNDQGVHPDGFIESPTATYLRVKLGPSYSEGQVIDFMDLLFDQYKHTHISAKSFRRLFRCFGPCTEDIANQAFDYYGESKDCFKAWTKAVEEYLIGVLNIDKNVSKRIASLLLSVH
;
A
#
# COMPACT_ATOMS: atom_id res chain seq x y z
N MET A 1 8.85 -25.76 13.20
CA MET A 1 8.45 -24.47 12.60
C MET A 1 7.16 -24.73 11.83
N GLU A 2 6.04 -24.74 12.53
CA GLU A 2 4.72 -24.89 11.89
C GLU A 2 4.16 -23.48 11.69
N ASN A 3 4.18 -23.02 10.44
CA ASN A 3 3.41 -21.86 10.04
C ASN A 3 1.94 -22.31 9.98
N SER A 4 1.19 -22.05 11.04
CA SER A 4 -0.27 -21.99 11.00
C SER A 4 -0.69 -20.76 10.20
N ARG A 5 -0.48 -20.79 8.88
CA ARG A 5 -1.13 -19.87 7.96
C ARG A 5 -2.24 -20.64 7.29
N GLY A 6 -3.48 -20.22 7.53
CA GLY A 6 -4.61 -20.68 6.73
C GLY A 6 -4.33 -20.48 5.24
N PRO A 7 -5.03 -21.21 4.36
CA PRO A 7 -4.76 -21.25 2.92
C PRO A 7 -4.82 -19.90 2.18
N ASN A 8 -5.20 -18.81 2.85
CA ASN A 8 -5.42 -17.47 2.27
C ASN A 8 -4.52 -16.36 2.85
N GLY A 9 -3.59 -16.67 3.77
CA GLY A 9 -2.77 -15.64 4.42
C GLY A 9 -1.72 -15.04 3.47
N MET A 10 -1.99 -13.86 2.91
CA MET A 10 -1.04 -13.12 2.09
C MET A 10 0.24 -12.82 2.90
N ASP A 11 1.39 -13.34 2.44
CA ASP A 11 2.67 -13.04 3.05
C ASP A 11 3.36 -11.87 2.36
N VAL A 12 3.32 -10.72 3.00
CA VAL A 12 4.01 -9.50 2.55
C VAL A 12 5.50 -9.76 2.31
N HIS A 13 6.17 -10.50 3.21
CA HIS A 13 7.61 -10.79 3.05
C HIS A 13 7.89 -11.61 1.80
N TYR A 14 7.01 -12.57 1.49
CA TYR A 14 7.12 -13.37 0.27
C TYR A 14 6.95 -12.53 -0.99
N ILE A 15 5.96 -11.62 -1.01
CA ILE A 15 5.75 -10.71 -2.14
C ILE A 15 7.01 -9.89 -2.41
N PHE A 16 7.58 -9.25 -1.39
CA PHE A 16 8.78 -8.44 -1.56
C PHE A 16 10.01 -9.27 -1.95
N LYS A 17 10.17 -10.48 -1.40
CA LYS A 17 11.25 -11.38 -1.81
C LYS A 17 11.10 -11.83 -3.27
N LEU A 18 9.87 -12.08 -3.71
CA LEU A 18 9.57 -12.48 -5.08
C LEU A 18 9.83 -11.31 -6.05
N MET A 19 9.45 -10.09 -5.64
CA MET A 19 9.73 -8.85 -6.38
C MET A 19 11.24 -8.64 -6.58
N GLU A 20 12.07 -8.94 -5.57
CA GLU A 20 13.53 -8.82 -5.66
C GLU A 20 14.19 -9.90 -6.52
N THR A 21 13.52 -11.04 -6.76
CA THR A 21 14.12 -12.20 -7.45
C THR A 21 13.63 -12.41 -8.88
N SER A 22 12.39 -12.05 -9.20
CA SER A 22 11.84 -12.15 -10.56
C SER A 22 10.58 -11.31 -10.73
N THR A 23 10.68 -10.22 -11.51
CA THR A 23 9.55 -9.32 -11.79
C THR A 23 8.37 -10.05 -12.44
N ASN A 24 8.66 -10.89 -13.45
CA ASN A 24 7.64 -11.68 -14.14
C ASN A 24 6.93 -12.68 -13.20
N ARG A 25 7.67 -13.51 -12.45
CA ARG A 25 7.06 -14.46 -11.50
C ARG A 25 6.25 -13.74 -10.42
N CYS A 26 6.73 -12.58 -9.96
CA CYS A 26 6.00 -11.75 -9.02
C CYS A 26 4.68 -11.26 -9.63
N SER A 27 4.72 -10.69 -10.84
CA SER A 27 3.53 -10.20 -11.55
C SER A 27 2.48 -11.29 -11.74
N VAL A 28 2.89 -12.48 -12.21
CA VAL A 28 1.99 -13.64 -12.39
C VAL A 28 1.35 -14.05 -11.06
N TYR A 29 2.16 -14.18 -10.00
CA TYR A 29 1.67 -14.52 -8.66
C TYR A 29 0.66 -13.49 -8.15
N LEU A 30 0.96 -12.19 -8.26
CA LEU A 30 0.09 -11.12 -7.78
C LEU A 30 -1.25 -11.11 -8.51
N LYS A 31 -1.26 -11.31 -9.84
CA LYS A 31 -2.50 -11.42 -10.63
C LYS A 31 -3.33 -12.65 -10.22
N GLN A 32 -2.68 -13.77 -9.95
CA GLN A 32 -3.36 -14.97 -9.44
C GLN A 32 -4.00 -14.70 -8.07
N VAL A 33 -3.27 -14.05 -7.14
CA VAL A 33 -3.82 -13.71 -5.82
C VAL A 33 -4.98 -12.72 -5.94
N LEU A 34 -4.88 -11.69 -6.79
CA LEU A 34 -5.99 -10.76 -7.06
C LEU A 34 -7.26 -11.48 -7.55
N SER A 35 -7.10 -12.57 -8.31
CA SER A 35 -8.22 -13.36 -8.81
C SER A 35 -8.99 -14.11 -7.71
N THR A 36 -8.42 -14.26 -6.51
CA THR A 36 -9.06 -14.89 -5.36
C THR A 36 -9.55 -13.89 -4.31
N VAL A 37 -9.21 -12.60 -4.42
CA VAL A 37 -9.65 -11.58 -3.46
C VAL A 37 -11.14 -11.31 -3.60
N VAL A 38 -11.86 -11.46 -2.49
CA VAL A 38 -13.31 -11.20 -2.36
C VAL A 38 -13.62 -10.00 -1.48
N GLU A 39 -12.68 -9.59 -0.61
CA GLU A 39 -12.84 -8.45 0.29
C GLU A 39 -11.53 -7.70 0.51
N ILE A 40 -11.65 -6.47 1.02
CA ILE A 40 -10.50 -5.64 1.38
C ILE A 40 -10.10 -5.97 2.81
N GLU A 41 -9.04 -6.74 2.97
CA GLU A 41 -8.51 -7.14 4.28
C GLU A 41 -7.34 -6.24 4.68
N ARG A 42 -7.38 -5.77 5.93
CA ARG A 42 -6.25 -5.05 6.53
C ARG A 42 -5.16 -6.06 6.93
N ILE A 43 -3.95 -5.80 6.45
CA ILE A 43 -2.74 -6.55 6.79
C ILE A 43 -1.89 -5.70 7.73
N GLU A 44 -1.66 -6.22 8.93
CA GLU A 44 -0.74 -5.63 9.90
C GLU A 44 0.68 -6.19 9.70
N LEU A 45 1.68 -5.31 9.66
CA LEU A 45 3.07 -5.74 9.63
C LEU A 45 3.54 -6.05 11.06
N CYS A 46 3.60 -7.33 11.41
CA CYS A 46 3.96 -7.74 12.76
C CYS A 46 5.48 -7.81 12.96
N TYR A 47 5.91 -7.55 14.19
CA TYR A 47 7.26 -7.85 14.63
C TYR A 47 7.41 -9.34 15.02
N PRO A 48 8.63 -9.88 15.02
CA PRO A 48 8.90 -11.23 15.51
C PRO A 48 8.29 -11.48 16.89
N SER A 49 7.62 -12.62 17.05
CA SER A 49 7.02 -13.04 18.32
C SER A 49 8.05 -13.31 19.42
N VAL A 50 9.30 -13.60 19.04
CA VAL A 50 10.44 -13.80 19.93
C VAL A 50 11.30 -12.54 20.00
N TRP A 51 11.62 -12.08 21.22
CA TRP A 51 12.44 -10.90 21.48
C TRP A 51 13.90 -11.11 21.11
N SER A 52 14.19 -10.91 19.83
CA SER A 52 15.54 -10.78 19.34
C SER A 52 15.76 -9.34 18.92
N VAL A 53 16.65 -8.64 19.62
CA VAL A 53 17.10 -7.28 19.27
C VAL A 53 17.54 -7.20 17.81
N PHE A 54 18.26 -8.22 17.35
CA PHE A 54 18.71 -8.30 15.96
C PHE A 54 17.52 -8.47 15.00
N ALA A 55 16.60 -9.39 15.29
CA ALA A 55 15.43 -9.61 14.44
C ALA A 55 14.51 -8.38 14.38
N LEU A 56 14.31 -7.70 15.52
CA LEU A 56 13.57 -6.45 15.61
C LEU A 56 14.22 -5.35 14.76
N LYS A 57 15.54 -5.16 14.88
CA LYS A 57 16.29 -4.18 14.09
C LYS A 57 16.17 -4.48 12.58
N THR A 58 16.28 -5.75 12.19
CA THR A 58 16.15 -6.17 10.79
C THR A 58 14.75 -5.92 10.26
N THR A 59 13.72 -6.32 11.01
CA THR A 59 12.31 -6.10 10.64
C THR A 59 11.99 -4.61 10.53
N PHE A 60 12.45 -3.79 11.47
CA PHE A 60 12.28 -2.34 11.44
C PHE A 60 12.93 -1.69 10.21
N LYS A 61 14.16 -2.10 9.88
CA LYS A 61 14.85 -1.63 8.66
C LYS A 61 14.07 -2.02 7.40
N LEU A 62 13.53 -3.24 7.36
CA LEU A 62 12.75 -3.73 6.24
C LEU A 62 11.45 -2.92 6.06
N HIS A 63 10.70 -2.71 7.14
CA HIS A 63 9.49 -1.88 7.10
C HIS A 63 9.79 -0.44 6.64
N LYS A 64 10.91 0.15 7.10
CA LYS A 64 11.36 1.46 6.61
C LYS A 64 11.66 1.45 5.12
N LYS A 65 12.35 0.43 4.61
CA LYS A 65 12.63 0.26 3.17
C LYS A 65 11.32 0.19 2.37
N TRP A 66 10.35 -0.61 2.84
CA TRP A 66 9.06 -0.74 2.18
C TRP A 66 8.25 0.55 2.19
N LYS A 67 8.20 1.28 3.32
CA LYS A 67 7.54 2.58 3.41
C LYS A 67 8.21 3.63 2.50
N ALA A 68 9.54 3.60 2.37
CA ALA A 68 10.24 4.48 1.43
C ALA A 68 9.89 4.14 -0.02
N LEU A 69 9.79 2.84 -0.35
CA LEU A 69 9.41 2.39 -1.68
C LEU A 69 7.93 2.69 -1.99
N PHE A 70 7.03 2.53 -1.03
CA PHE A 70 5.59 2.74 -1.22
C PHE A 70 5.05 3.74 -0.18
N PRO A 71 5.31 5.05 -0.36
CA PRO A 71 5.07 6.06 0.66
C PRO A 71 3.59 6.27 1.01
N ILE A 72 2.66 5.89 0.12
CA ILE A 72 1.22 6.06 0.33
C ILE A 72 0.51 4.78 0.79
N LEU A 73 1.15 3.62 0.60
CA LEU A 73 0.54 2.32 0.85
C LEU A 73 0.42 2.02 2.35
N PHE A 74 1.51 2.25 3.08
CA PHE A 74 1.66 1.83 4.47
C PHE A 74 1.17 2.92 5.43
N LEU A 75 0.08 2.65 6.14
CA LEU A 75 -0.47 3.53 7.16
C LEU A 75 0.22 3.30 8.50
N PRO A 76 0.51 4.35 9.29
CA PRO A 76 1.07 4.23 10.62
C PRO A 76 0.17 3.38 11.49
N ASP A 77 0.80 2.47 12.23
CA ASP A 77 0.14 1.60 13.16
C ASP A 77 1.03 1.35 14.38
N LYS A 78 0.54 0.57 15.33
CA LYS A 78 1.32 0.11 16.48
C LYS A 78 1.11 -1.38 16.69
N THR A 79 2.20 -2.09 16.94
CA THR A 79 2.14 -3.50 17.35
C THR A 79 2.47 -3.60 18.82
N THR A 80 1.51 -4.08 19.61
CA THR A 80 1.74 -4.41 21.02
C THR A 80 2.54 -5.70 21.09
N THR A 81 3.65 -5.67 21.83
CA THR A 81 4.48 -6.84 22.06
C THR A 81 4.11 -7.52 23.37
N ASN A 82 4.44 -8.80 23.51
CA ASN A 82 4.26 -9.53 24.76
C ASN A 82 5.28 -9.11 25.85
N TYR A 83 6.17 -8.17 25.57
CA TYR A 83 7.29 -7.81 26.43
C TYR A 83 6.98 -6.62 27.31
N LYS A 84 7.21 -6.78 28.63
CA LYS A 84 7.08 -5.69 29.60
C LYS A 84 8.15 -4.62 29.36
N ALA A 85 7.78 -3.37 29.61
CA ALA A 85 8.65 -2.19 29.53
C ALA A 85 9.65 -2.10 30.70
N THR A 86 10.44 -3.15 30.92
CA THR A 86 11.53 -3.14 31.91
C THR A 86 12.63 -2.15 31.50
N TYR A 87 13.48 -1.73 32.45
CA TYR A 87 14.64 -0.87 32.13
C TYR A 87 15.52 -1.51 31.05
N VAL A 88 15.82 -2.80 31.20
CA VAL A 88 16.64 -3.57 30.25
C VAL A 88 16.08 -3.54 28.83
N ASN A 89 14.78 -3.77 28.66
CA ASN A 89 14.16 -3.79 27.33
C ASN A 89 14.13 -2.39 26.70
N ARG A 90 13.81 -1.35 27.49
CA ARG A 90 13.82 0.04 27.05
C ARG A 90 15.21 0.49 26.60
N SER A 91 16.24 0.20 27.40
CA SER A 91 17.63 0.54 27.06
C SER A 91 18.09 -0.16 25.78
N LYS A 92 17.72 -1.43 25.59
CA LYS A 92 18.01 -2.16 24.34
C LYS A 92 17.37 -1.50 23.12
N LEU A 93 16.09 -1.13 23.18
CA LEU A 93 15.41 -0.47 22.05
C LEU A 93 15.99 0.92 21.74
N ASN A 94 16.25 1.71 22.77
CA ASN A 94 16.87 3.04 22.65
C ASN A 94 18.23 2.96 21.97
N LEU A 95 19.08 2.00 22.38
CA LEU A 95 20.40 1.78 21.78
C LEU A 95 20.32 1.41 20.29
N LEU A 96 19.18 0.85 19.84
CA LEU A 96 18.95 0.48 18.44
C LEU A 96 18.24 1.58 17.63
N GLY A 97 17.84 2.69 18.27
CA GLY A 97 17.05 3.75 17.64
C GLY A 97 15.65 3.29 17.21
N ILE A 98 15.09 2.26 17.86
CA ILE A 98 13.73 1.79 17.60
C ILE A 98 12.77 2.63 18.42
N ILE A 99 11.84 3.30 17.75
CA ILE A 99 10.83 4.14 18.39
C ILE A 99 9.74 3.25 19.00
N PHE A 100 9.47 3.44 20.30
CA PHE A 100 8.46 2.68 21.03
C PHE A 100 7.63 3.56 21.98
N SER A 101 6.40 3.11 22.27
CA SER A 101 5.55 3.60 23.35
C SER A 101 5.29 2.51 24.39
N ILE A 102 4.67 2.86 25.50
CA ILE A 102 4.29 1.93 26.56
C ILE A 102 2.77 2.01 26.71
N ASN A 103 2.09 0.87 26.63
CA ASN A 103 0.64 0.82 26.80
C ASN A 103 0.22 0.83 28.28
N ALA A 104 -1.09 0.89 28.53
CA ALA A 104 -1.66 0.87 29.88
C ALA A 104 -1.28 -0.38 30.69
N SER A 105 -1.09 -1.52 30.01
CA SER A 105 -0.65 -2.79 30.61
C SER A 105 0.87 -2.88 30.81
N LYS A 106 1.61 -1.77 30.66
CA LYS A 106 3.08 -1.68 30.79
C LYS A 106 3.84 -2.57 29.80
N GLN A 107 3.24 -2.88 28.65
CA GLN A 107 3.88 -3.58 27.55
C GLN A 107 4.47 -2.58 26.55
N ILE A 108 5.48 -3.04 25.82
CA ILE A 108 6.12 -2.27 24.76
C ILE A 108 5.23 -2.29 23.52
N GLU A 109 4.91 -1.11 23.00
CA GLU A 109 4.30 -0.90 21.69
C GLU A 109 5.37 -0.40 20.73
N LEU A 110 5.53 -1.07 19.59
CA LEU A 110 6.47 -0.65 18.56
C LEU A 110 5.71 0.07 17.44
N LYS A 111 6.29 1.15 16.91
CA LYS A 111 5.76 1.77 15.68
C LYS A 111 5.76 0.72 14.57
N SER A 112 4.61 0.49 13.97
CA SER A 112 4.46 -0.42 12.84
C SER A 112 3.70 0.24 11.69
N TYR A 113 3.30 -0.58 10.72
CA TYR A 113 2.47 -0.17 9.62
C TYR A 113 1.38 -1.21 9.34
N ALA A 114 0.28 -0.74 8.76
CA ALA A 114 -0.74 -1.58 8.16
C ALA A 114 -1.01 -1.14 6.72
N CYS A 115 -1.56 -2.03 5.92
CA CYS A 115 -2.00 -1.74 4.57
C CYS A 115 -3.15 -2.65 4.19
N ASP A 116 -3.93 -2.27 3.19
CA ASP A 116 -4.98 -3.13 2.66
C ASP A 116 -4.40 -4.09 1.61
N ASN A 117 -4.83 -5.34 1.62
CA ASN A 117 -4.37 -6.40 0.72
C ASN A 117 -4.41 -5.98 -0.76
N VAL A 118 -5.53 -5.41 -1.23
CA VAL A 118 -5.70 -4.95 -2.61
C VAL A 118 -4.75 -3.80 -2.93
N SER A 119 -4.56 -2.84 -2.01
CA SER A 119 -3.65 -1.71 -2.22
C SER A 119 -2.21 -2.20 -2.37
N LEU A 120 -1.79 -3.17 -1.56
CA LEU A 120 -0.45 -3.77 -1.65
C LEU A 120 -0.25 -4.46 -3.00
N LEU A 121 -1.18 -5.33 -3.40
CA LEU A 121 -1.08 -6.07 -4.65
C LEU A 121 -1.02 -5.13 -5.87
N LEU A 122 -1.89 -4.11 -5.91
CA LEU A 122 -1.95 -3.16 -7.02
C LEU A 122 -0.73 -2.24 -7.08
N GLN A 123 -0.26 -1.71 -5.94
CA GLN A 123 0.95 -0.88 -5.91
C GLN A 123 2.18 -1.65 -6.35
N VAL A 124 2.32 -2.91 -5.93
CA VAL A 124 3.45 -3.75 -6.36
C VAL A 124 3.35 -4.07 -7.85
N LEU A 125 2.16 -4.41 -8.36
CA LEU A 125 1.97 -4.61 -9.82
C LEU A 125 2.31 -3.38 -10.63
N LEU A 126 1.88 -2.20 -10.17
CA LEU A 126 2.17 -0.93 -10.82
C LEU A 126 3.68 -0.64 -10.84
N PHE A 127 4.36 -0.89 -9.73
CA PHE A 127 5.81 -0.75 -9.64
C PHE A 127 6.55 -1.69 -10.61
N LEU A 128 6.12 -2.95 -10.70
CA LEU A 128 6.69 -3.91 -11.65
C LEU A 128 6.46 -3.47 -13.10
N HIS A 129 5.25 -3.00 -13.42
CA HIS A 129 4.90 -2.51 -14.75
C HIS A 129 5.81 -1.38 -15.22
N PHE A 130 6.02 -0.35 -14.37
CA PHE A 130 6.88 0.78 -14.72
C PHE A 130 8.37 0.41 -14.77
N ASN A 131 8.83 -0.52 -13.93
CA ASN A 131 10.19 -1.02 -14.01
C ASN A 131 10.46 -1.77 -15.32
N ASP A 132 9.53 -2.63 -15.76
CA ASP A 132 9.66 -3.38 -17.02
C ASP A 132 9.69 -2.45 -18.24
N GLN A 133 9.11 -1.25 -18.14
CA GLN A 133 9.16 -0.21 -19.19
C GLN A 133 10.43 0.65 -19.16
N GLY A 134 11.40 0.34 -18.29
CA GLY A 134 12.67 1.08 -18.22
C GLY A 134 12.54 2.50 -17.67
N VAL A 135 11.46 2.79 -16.93
CA VAL A 135 11.23 4.11 -16.31
C VAL A 135 12.26 4.41 -15.20
N HIS A 136 13.07 3.42 -14.80
CA HIS A 136 14.12 3.54 -13.78
C HIS A 136 15.50 3.13 -14.32
N PRO A 137 16.35 4.08 -14.75
CA PRO A 137 17.68 3.78 -15.27
C PRO A 137 18.68 3.28 -14.20
N ASP A 138 18.46 3.56 -12.92
CA ASP A 138 19.45 3.32 -11.86
C ASP A 138 18.89 2.54 -10.67
N GLY A 139 18.67 1.23 -10.85
CA GLY A 139 18.39 0.29 -9.75
C GLY A 139 17.11 0.56 -8.93
N PHE A 140 16.81 -0.33 -7.98
CA PHE A 140 15.63 -0.30 -7.11
C PHE A 140 15.64 0.84 -6.07
N ILE A 141 15.89 2.09 -6.49
CA ILE A 141 16.12 3.18 -5.53
C ILE A 141 14.81 3.87 -5.14
N GLU A 142 13.85 4.02 -6.07
CA GLU A 142 12.61 4.75 -5.77
C GLU A 142 11.43 4.37 -6.67
N SER A 143 10.21 4.32 -6.11
CA SER A 143 9.02 4.03 -6.91
C SER A 143 8.54 5.26 -7.69
N PRO A 144 7.75 5.06 -8.77
CA PRO A 144 7.10 6.16 -9.49
C PRO A 144 6.29 7.07 -8.57
N THR A 145 5.59 6.49 -7.59
CA THR A 145 4.84 7.22 -6.57
C THR A 145 5.73 8.11 -5.73
N ALA A 146 6.86 7.59 -5.23
CA ALA A 146 7.78 8.36 -4.40
C ALA A 146 8.43 9.51 -5.18
N THR A 147 8.84 9.26 -6.43
CA THR A 147 9.32 10.30 -7.35
C THR A 147 8.29 11.38 -7.58
N TYR A 148 7.05 10.98 -7.89
CA TYR A 148 5.95 11.92 -8.13
C TYR A 148 5.67 12.81 -6.91
N LEU A 149 5.56 12.23 -5.71
CA LEU A 149 5.36 13.00 -4.49
C LEU A 149 6.51 13.96 -4.22
N ARG A 150 7.75 13.55 -4.51
CA ARG A 150 8.92 14.42 -4.34
C ARG A 150 8.88 15.63 -5.27
N VAL A 151 8.44 15.44 -6.51
CA VAL A 151 8.26 16.54 -7.47
C VAL A 151 7.16 17.50 -7.01
N LYS A 152 6.05 16.98 -6.47
CA LYS A 152 4.90 17.80 -6.07
C LYS A 152 5.05 18.46 -4.70
N LEU A 153 5.68 17.80 -3.74
CA LEU A 153 5.77 18.23 -2.34
C LEU A 153 7.17 18.65 -1.90
N GLY A 154 8.19 18.42 -2.74
CA GLY A 154 9.60 18.71 -2.45
C GLY A 154 10.42 17.49 -2.03
N PRO A 155 11.75 17.65 -1.88
CA PRO A 155 12.69 16.56 -1.59
C PRO A 155 12.45 15.86 -0.25
N SER A 156 11.81 16.56 0.70
CA SER A 156 11.43 16.05 2.00
C SER A 156 9.99 16.43 2.29
N TYR A 157 9.11 15.44 2.43
CA TYR A 157 7.71 15.64 2.79
C TYR A 157 7.33 14.80 3.99
N SER A 158 6.44 15.35 4.82
CA SER A 158 5.80 14.65 5.92
C SER A 158 4.57 13.89 5.43
N GLU A 159 4.09 12.97 6.26
CA GLU A 159 2.86 12.24 5.96
C GLU A 159 1.63 13.15 5.92
N GLY A 160 1.58 14.19 6.77
CA GLY A 160 0.52 15.20 6.74
C GLY A 160 0.44 15.89 5.37
N GLN A 161 1.60 16.28 4.82
CA GLN A 161 1.64 16.90 3.49
C GLN A 161 1.16 15.96 2.38
N VAL A 162 1.37 14.65 2.50
CA VAL A 162 0.83 13.67 1.54
C VAL A 162 -0.70 13.61 1.63
N ILE A 163 -1.25 13.64 2.85
CA ILE A 163 -2.72 13.67 3.06
C ILE A 163 -3.30 14.97 2.50
N ASP A 164 -2.70 16.11 2.82
CA ASP A 164 -3.14 17.42 2.32
C ASP A 164 -3.10 17.46 0.78
N PHE A 165 -2.06 16.88 0.18
CA PHE A 165 -1.96 16.75 -1.27
C PHE A 165 -3.08 15.88 -1.85
N MET A 166 -3.38 14.74 -1.23
CA MET A 166 -4.49 13.87 -1.67
C MET A 166 -5.84 14.59 -1.59
N ASP A 167 -6.04 15.43 -0.57
CA ASP A 167 -7.26 16.21 -0.41
C ASP A 167 -7.37 17.36 -1.42
N LEU A 168 -6.25 18.04 -1.69
CA LEU A 168 -6.17 19.05 -2.75
C LEU A 168 -6.46 18.45 -4.13
N LEU A 169 -5.98 17.23 -4.38
CA LEU A 169 -6.27 16.51 -5.62
C LEU A 169 -7.74 16.08 -5.68
N PHE A 170 -8.28 15.57 -4.57
CA PHE A 170 -9.71 15.23 -4.45
C PHE A 170 -10.63 16.42 -4.77
N ASP A 171 -10.26 17.63 -4.32
CA ASP A 171 -11.04 18.84 -4.58
C ASP A 171 -11.25 19.12 -6.07
N GLN A 172 -10.33 18.66 -6.94
CA GLN A 172 -10.46 18.78 -8.39
C GLN A 172 -11.57 17.88 -8.93
N TYR A 173 -11.83 16.73 -8.31
CA TYR A 173 -12.72 15.69 -8.84
C TYR A 173 -14.01 15.47 -8.04
N LYS A 174 -14.18 16.17 -6.90
CA LYS A 174 -15.35 16.03 -6.00
C LYS A 174 -16.70 16.26 -6.66
N HIS A 175 -16.73 17.00 -7.77
CA HIS A 175 -17.95 17.28 -8.54
C HIS A 175 -18.47 16.04 -9.30
N THR A 176 -17.67 14.97 -9.40
CA THR A 176 -18.14 13.64 -9.86
C THR A 176 -18.90 12.87 -8.78
N HIS A 177 -19.04 13.43 -7.58
CA HIS A 177 -19.65 12.82 -6.39
C HIS A 177 -18.93 11.59 -5.81
N ILE A 178 -17.68 11.32 -6.20
CA ILE A 178 -16.87 10.32 -5.50
C ILE A 178 -16.66 10.72 -4.04
N SER A 179 -16.74 9.75 -3.13
CA SER A 179 -16.43 10.01 -1.71
C SER A 179 -14.92 10.24 -1.51
N ALA A 180 -14.53 11.13 -0.60
CA ALA A 180 -13.13 11.33 -0.25
C ALA A 180 -12.45 10.01 0.22
N LYS A 181 -13.20 9.14 0.92
CA LYS A 181 -12.69 7.82 1.35
C LYS A 181 -12.34 6.93 0.16
N SER A 182 -13.24 6.82 -0.83
CA SER A 182 -13.01 6.05 -2.06
C SER A 182 -11.86 6.65 -2.86
N PHE A 183 -11.81 7.97 -3.02
CA PHE A 183 -10.73 8.64 -3.74
C PHE A 183 -9.36 8.40 -3.09
N ARG A 184 -9.25 8.59 -1.76
CA ARG A 184 -8.01 8.32 -1.04
C ARG A 184 -7.60 6.85 -1.16
N ARG A 185 -8.56 5.91 -1.17
CA ARG A 185 -8.27 4.49 -1.40
C ARG A 185 -7.73 4.23 -2.81
N LEU A 186 -8.35 4.83 -3.85
CA LEU A 186 -7.82 4.76 -5.21
C LEU A 186 -6.41 5.32 -5.29
N PHE A 187 -6.16 6.46 -4.64
CA PHE A 187 -4.83 7.04 -4.57
C PHE A 187 -3.82 6.07 -3.93
N ARG A 188 -4.16 5.40 -2.84
CA ARG A 188 -3.29 4.37 -2.24
C ARG A 188 -3.05 3.16 -3.15
N CYS A 189 -4.00 2.81 -4.02
CA CYS A 189 -3.89 1.68 -4.94
C CYS A 189 -3.09 2.04 -6.21
N PHE A 190 -3.26 3.24 -6.75
CA PHE A 190 -2.76 3.63 -8.07
C PHE A 190 -1.74 4.78 -8.06
N GLY A 191 -1.56 5.44 -6.91
CA GLY A 191 -0.65 6.56 -6.75
C GLY A 191 -0.91 7.65 -7.79
N PRO A 192 0.12 8.10 -8.53
CA PRO A 192 -0.01 9.15 -9.55
C PRO A 192 -1.03 8.83 -10.64
N CYS A 193 -1.19 7.55 -11.00
CA CYS A 193 -2.13 7.12 -12.03
C CYS A 193 -3.61 7.31 -11.64
N THR A 194 -3.88 7.70 -10.40
CA THR A 194 -5.22 8.10 -9.97
C THR A 194 -5.71 9.33 -10.74
N GLU A 195 -4.83 10.22 -11.17
CA GLU A 195 -5.21 11.37 -12.02
C GLU A 195 -5.77 10.90 -13.37
N ASP A 196 -5.08 9.95 -14.02
CA ASP A 196 -5.53 9.40 -15.31
C ASP A 196 -6.89 8.71 -15.16
N ILE A 197 -7.04 7.89 -14.11
CA ILE A 197 -8.32 7.25 -13.77
C ILE A 197 -9.40 8.29 -13.48
N ALA A 198 -9.07 9.35 -12.74
CA ALA A 198 -10.02 10.39 -12.36
C ALA A 198 -10.48 11.23 -13.57
N ASN A 199 -9.58 11.53 -14.50
CA ASN A 199 -9.90 12.21 -15.76
C ASN A 199 -10.85 11.35 -16.61
N GLN A 200 -10.56 10.05 -16.77
CA GLN A 200 -11.47 9.14 -17.48
C GLN A 200 -12.83 9.00 -16.77
N ALA A 201 -12.83 8.93 -15.44
CA ALA A 201 -14.06 8.87 -14.66
C ALA A 201 -14.88 10.17 -14.82
N PHE A 202 -14.23 11.32 -14.92
CA PHE A 202 -14.91 12.59 -15.20
C PHE A 202 -15.62 12.58 -16.56
N ASP A 203 -14.94 12.09 -17.61
CA ASP A 203 -15.54 11.97 -18.94
C ASP A 203 -16.76 11.03 -18.92
N TYR A 204 -16.62 9.84 -18.31
CA TYR A 204 -17.74 8.88 -18.17
C TYR A 204 -18.88 9.40 -17.30
N TYR A 205 -18.58 10.24 -16.31
CA TYR A 205 -19.59 10.91 -15.53
C TYR A 205 -20.34 11.97 -16.37
N GLY A 206 -19.62 12.65 -17.27
CA GLY A 206 -20.20 13.53 -18.29
C GLY A 206 -21.31 12.86 -19.09
N GLU A 207 -21.09 11.61 -19.51
CA GLU A 207 -22.00 10.80 -20.32
C GLU A 207 -23.16 10.18 -19.50
N SER A 208 -22.85 9.58 -18.37
CA SER A 208 -23.80 8.73 -17.63
C SER A 208 -24.53 9.42 -16.48
N LYS A 209 -23.94 10.50 -15.93
CA LYS A 209 -24.34 11.13 -14.67
C LYS A 209 -24.41 10.17 -13.47
N ASP A 210 -23.75 9.02 -13.57
CA ASP A 210 -23.67 8.01 -12.50
C ASP A 210 -22.22 7.91 -12.02
N CYS A 211 -21.98 8.42 -10.81
CA CYS A 211 -20.65 8.39 -10.17
C CYS A 211 -20.09 6.96 -10.09
N PHE A 212 -20.88 6.02 -9.54
CA PHE A 212 -20.38 4.68 -9.27
C PHE A 212 -20.03 3.97 -10.57
N LYS A 213 -20.90 4.07 -11.57
CA LYS A 213 -20.68 3.49 -12.90
C LYS A 213 -19.47 4.12 -13.60
N ALA A 214 -19.35 5.44 -13.58
CA ALA A 214 -18.25 6.16 -14.23
C ALA A 214 -16.88 5.78 -13.65
N TRP A 215 -16.75 5.83 -12.32
CA TRP A 215 -15.51 5.45 -11.64
C TRP A 215 -15.19 3.97 -11.76
N THR A 216 -16.20 3.10 -11.69
CA THR A 216 -16.01 1.65 -11.88
C THR A 216 -15.46 1.35 -13.27
N LYS A 217 -16.03 1.99 -14.29
CA LYS A 217 -15.58 1.84 -15.68
C LYS A 217 -14.13 2.32 -15.86
N ALA A 218 -13.79 3.50 -15.36
CA ALA A 218 -12.43 4.05 -15.46
C ALA A 218 -11.40 3.15 -14.77
N VAL A 219 -11.69 2.66 -13.56
CA VAL A 219 -10.79 1.73 -12.85
C VAL A 219 -10.70 0.40 -13.61
N GLU A 220 -11.81 -0.15 -14.09
CA GLU A 220 -11.82 -1.40 -14.88
C GLU A 220 -10.93 -1.27 -16.12
N GLU A 221 -11.09 -0.21 -16.89
CA GLU A 221 -10.31 0.03 -18.11
C GLU A 221 -8.83 0.23 -17.83
N TYR A 222 -8.49 0.94 -16.75
CA TYR A 222 -7.10 1.09 -16.32
C TYR A 222 -6.47 -0.27 -15.95
N LEU A 223 -7.16 -1.09 -15.16
CA LEU A 223 -6.68 -2.42 -14.75
C LEU A 223 -6.47 -3.35 -15.96
N ILE A 224 -7.35 -3.28 -16.96
CA ILE A 224 -7.25 -4.07 -18.19
C ILE A 224 -6.13 -3.53 -19.08
N GLY A 225 -6.15 -2.24 -19.40
CA GLY A 225 -5.26 -1.63 -20.39
C GLY A 225 -3.82 -1.50 -19.92
N VAL A 226 -3.61 -1.15 -18.64
CA VAL A 226 -2.27 -0.87 -18.10
C VAL A 226 -1.70 -2.10 -17.38
N LEU A 227 -2.47 -2.67 -16.45
CA LEU A 227 -1.97 -3.79 -15.63
C LEU A 227 -2.21 -5.16 -16.26
N ASN A 228 -2.94 -5.24 -17.38
CA ASN A 228 -3.28 -6.48 -18.08
C ASN A 228 -3.88 -7.51 -17.10
N ILE A 229 -4.89 -7.08 -16.35
CA ILE A 229 -5.70 -7.91 -15.44
C ILE A 229 -6.96 -8.35 -16.18
N ASP A 230 -7.34 -9.62 -16.01
CA ASP A 230 -8.56 -10.18 -16.60
C ASP A 230 -9.79 -9.31 -16.31
N LYS A 231 -10.68 -9.19 -17.31
CA LYS A 231 -11.84 -8.30 -17.23
C LYS A 231 -12.75 -8.60 -16.03
N ASN A 232 -13.00 -9.87 -15.72
CA ASN A 232 -13.89 -10.22 -14.61
C ASN A 232 -13.24 -9.87 -13.27
N VAL A 233 -11.93 -10.09 -13.15
CA VAL A 233 -11.14 -9.72 -11.98
C VAL A 233 -11.12 -8.19 -11.83
N SER A 234 -10.86 -7.46 -12.91
CA SER A 234 -10.83 -5.99 -12.95
C SER A 234 -12.16 -5.38 -12.51
N LYS A 235 -13.28 -5.87 -13.04
CA LYS A 235 -14.63 -5.41 -12.65
C LYS A 235 -14.90 -5.63 -11.16
N ARG A 236 -14.51 -6.80 -10.63
CA ARG A 236 -14.68 -7.11 -9.20
C ARG A 236 -13.82 -6.20 -8.33
N ILE A 237 -12.55 -6.01 -8.67
CA ILE A 237 -11.65 -5.10 -7.94
C ILE A 237 -12.18 -3.67 -7.96
N ALA A 238 -12.58 -3.16 -9.14
CA ALA A 238 -13.13 -1.82 -9.28
C ALA A 238 -14.36 -1.62 -8.36
N SER A 239 -15.26 -2.61 -8.36
CA SER A 239 -16.44 -2.60 -7.49
C SER A 239 -16.07 -2.62 -6.00
N LEU A 240 -15.09 -3.45 -5.60
CA LEU A 240 -14.61 -3.53 -4.22
C LEU A 240 -13.96 -2.22 -3.73
N LEU A 241 -13.17 -1.58 -4.57
CA LEU A 241 -12.50 -0.32 -4.22
C LEU A 241 -13.51 0.81 -4.02
N LEU A 242 -14.57 0.83 -4.80
CA LEU A 242 -15.57 1.90 -4.84
C LEU A 242 -16.79 1.65 -3.97
N SER A 243 -17.05 0.41 -3.53
CA SER A 243 -18.13 0.11 -2.60
C SER A 243 -17.92 0.83 -1.27
N VAL A 244 -18.85 1.73 -0.95
CA VAL A 244 -18.86 2.51 0.28
C VAL A 244 -19.32 1.60 1.42
N HIS A 245 -18.39 1.22 2.28
CA HIS A 245 -18.68 0.78 3.65
C HIS A 245 -18.21 1.84 4.61
#